data_AF-A0A9P6B5E2-F1
#
_entry.id   AF-A0A9P6B5E2-F1
#
_cell.length_a   1.000
_cell.length_b   1.000
_cell.length_c   1.000
_cell.angle_alpha   90.00
_cell.angle_beta   90.00
_cell.angle_gamma   90.00
#
_symmetry.space_group_name_H-M   'P 1'
#
loop_
_entity.id
_entity.type
_entity.pdbx_description
1 polymer ?
#
loop_
_entity_poly.entity_id
_entity_poly.type
_entity_poly.pdbx_seq_one_letter_code
_entity_poly.pdbx_strand_id
1 'polypeptide(L)'
;MQQIHAVTPFSAPASSSRVTNESTTKIATLQAKLNRQLGPEFISQRPGPGGGPKLTYAEGWQIINLANEVFGFDGWSTSVVNLTVDFIDLNQESQRFSIGVTAIVRVALREGAFHEDVGYGAIENMKSKAAALDKCKKEAVTDAVKRALRNFGNVLGNCLYDKVYIKEVLKMQVPAVSIILE
;
A
#
# COMPACT_ATOMS: atom_id res chain seq x y z
N MET A 1 -19.69 48.74 52.51
CA MET A 1 -20.38 48.38 51.25
C MET A 1 -19.47 48.77 50.10
N GLN A 2 -19.22 47.82 49.19
CA GLN A 2 -18.73 47.95 47.80
C GLN A 2 -17.31 48.54 47.60
N GLN A 3 -16.44 48.04 46.72
CA GLN A 3 -16.62 47.08 45.62
C GLN A 3 -15.26 46.43 45.29
N ILE A 4 -15.24 45.10 45.19
CA ILE A 4 -14.14 44.31 44.64
C ILE A 4 -14.21 44.41 43.11
N HIS A 5 -13.14 44.87 42.47
CA HIS A 5 -13.02 44.91 41.01
C HIS A 5 -12.86 43.48 40.48
N ALA A 6 -13.88 42.97 39.79
CA ALA A 6 -13.82 41.72 39.06
C ALA A 6 -12.92 41.90 37.82
N VAL A 7 -11.83 41.12 37.76
CA VAL A 7 -11.03 40.98 36.56
C VAL A 7 -11.82 40.10 35.59
N THR A 8 -12.19 40.64 34.43
CA THR A 8 -12.86 39.90 33.36
C THR A 8 -11.99 38.72 32.90
N PRO A 9 -12.56 37.52 32.67
CA PRO A 9 -11.80 36.44 32.07
C PRO A 9 -11.45 36.83 30.63
N PHE A 10 -10.17 36.72 30.29
CA PHE A 10 -9.66 36.84 28.92
C PHE A 10 -10.46 35.88 28.02
N SER A 11 -11.27 36.42 27.09
CA SER A 11 -11.97 35.59 26.12
C SER A 11 -10.93 34.98 25.18
N ALA A 12 -10.78 33.66 25.23
CA ALA A 12 -10.00 32.93 24.24
C ALA A 12 -10.53 33.26 22.84
N PRO A 13 -9.67 33.48 21.84
CA PRO A 13 -10.13 33.81 20.50
C PRO A 13 -10.91 32.62 19.93
N ALA A 14 -12.14 32.86 19.49
CA ALA A 14 -13.07 31.87 18.92
C ALA A 14 -12.59 31.26 17.57
N SER A 15 -11.37 31.57 17.12
CA SER A 15 -10.80 31.10 15.86
C SER A 15 -10.09 29.74 15.96
N SER A 16 -9.76 29.26 17.17
CA SER A 16 -9.05 27.98 17.35
C SER A 16 -9.97 26.75 17.26
N SER A 17 -11.25 26.88 17.60
CA SER A 17 -12.20 25.75 17.68
C SER A 17 -12.67 25.24 16.30
N ARG A 18 -12.69 26.10 15.28
CA ARG A 18 -13.13 25.73 13.92
C ARG A 18 -12.07 24.91 13.18
N VAL A 19 -10.80 25.29 13.31
CA VAL A 19 -9.65 24.58 12.70
C VAL A 19 -9.44 23.20 13.32
N THR A 20 -9.68 23.06 14.63
CA THR A 20 -9.64 21.76 15.31
C THR A 20 -10.76 20.84 14.85
N ASN A 21 -11.99 21.34 14.73
CA ASN A 21 -13.14 20.54 14.31
C ASN A 21 -13.01 20.03 12.87
N GLU A 22 -12.57 20.88 11.94
CA GLU A 22 -12.34 20.47 10.55
C GLU A 22 -11.22 19.42 10.43
N SER A 23 -10.16 19.55 11.22
CA SER A 23 -9.06 18.57 11.28
C SER A 23 -9.53 17.23 11.84
N THR A 24 -10.33 17.24 12.92
CA THR A 24 -10.89 16.02 13.51
C THR A 24 -11.82 15.29 12.54
N THR A 25 -12.69 16.00 11.83
CA THR A 25 -13.57 15.40 10.80
C THR A 25 -12.78 14.79 9.65
N LYS A 26 -11.70 15.45 9.20
CA LYS A 26 -10.80 14.91 8.17
C LYS A 26 -10.13 13.62 8.62
N ILE A 27 -9.56 13.61 9.83
CA ILE A 27 -8.92 12.42 10.41
C ILE A 27 -9.92 11.27 10.53
N ALA A 28 -11.12 11.52 11.06
CA ALA A 28 -12.16 10.51 11.17
C ALA A 28 -12.59 9.95 9.81
N THR A 29 -12.68 10.80 8.78
CA THR A 29 -13.02 10.40 7.42
C THR A 29 -11.92 9.53 6.80
N LEU A 30 -10.65 9.92 6.94
CA LEU A 30 -9.51 9.13 6.49
C LEU A 30 -9.45 7.78 7.20
N GLN A 31 -9.64 7.77 8.52
CA GLN A 31 -9.68 6.53 9.30
C GLN A 31 -10.80 5.61 8.82
N ALA A 32 -11.99 6.15 8.55
CA ALA A 32 -13.11 5.37 8.03
C ALA A 32 -12.81 4.77 6.64
N LYS A 33 -12.14 5.51 5.75
CA LYS A 33 -11.66 4.98 4.46
C LYS A 33 -10.66 3.84 4.65
N LEU A 34 -9.65 4.04 5.50
CA LEU A 34 -8.58 3.07 5.78
C LEU A 34 -9.10 1.77 6.40
N ASN A 35 -10.18 1.83 7.19
CA ASN A 35 -10.80 0.68 7.83
C ASN A 35 -11.58 -0.23 6.86
N ARG A 36 -11.96 0.27 5.68
CA ARG A 36 -12.64 -0.56 4.65
C ARG A 36 -11.74 -1.73 4.26
N GLN A 37 -12.35 -2.83 3.83
CA GLN A 37 -11.63 -3.98 3.28
C GLN A 37 -11.80 -4.00 1.76
N LEU A 38 -10.88 -4.67 1.05
CA LEU A 38 -10.95 -4.81 -0.41
C LEU A 38 -12.23 -5.58 -0.84
N GLY A 39 -12.79 -5.23 -1.99
CA GLY A 39 -13.77 -6.08 -2.65
C GLY A 39 -13.11 -7.23 -3.42
N PRO A 40 -13.85 -8.28 -3.81
CA PRO A 40 -13.31 -9.39 -4.60
C PRO A 40 -12.70 -8.95 -5.94
N GLU A 41 -13.12 -7.82 -6.51
CA GLU A 41 -12.59 -7.21 -7.73
C GLU A 41 -11.13 -6.72 -7.61
N PHE A 42 -10.63 -6.54 -6.39
CA PHE A 42 -9.24 -6.16 -6.10
C PHE A 42 -8.35 -7.35 -5.75
N ILE A 43 -8.90 -8.56 -5.78
CA ILE A 43 -8.26 -9.77 -5.26
C ILE A 43 -7.95 -10.73 -6.40
N SER A 44 -6.66 -10.96 -6.60
CA SER A 44 -6.13 -11.93 -7.56
C SER A 44 -5.52 -13.14 -6.85
N GLN A 45 -5.49 -14.28 -7.54
CA GLN A 45 -4.85 -15.50 -7.05
C GLN A 45 -3.81 -16.02 -8.04
N ARG A 46 -2.67 -16.48 -7.51
CA ARG A 46 -1.66 -17.21 -8.29
C ARG A 46 -1.35 -18.56 -7.64
N PRO A 47 -0.87 -19.57 -8.40
CA PRO A 47 -0.38 -20.81 -7.82
C PRO A 47 0.72 -20.56 -6.78
N GLY A 48 0.73 -21.32 -5.69
CA GLY A 48 1.81 -21.30 -4.72
C GLY A 48 3.06 -22.03 -5.22
N PRO A 49 4.23 -21.77 -4.63
CA PRO A 49 5.45 -22.53 -4.93
C PRO A 49 5.25 -24.03 -4.70
N GLY A 50 5.83 -24.87 -5.57
CA GLY A 50 5.82 -26.34 -5.40
C GLY A 50 4.43 -26.98 -5.43
N GLY A 51 3.42 -26.32 -6.04
CA GLY A 51 2.03 -26.80 -6.01
C GLY A 51 1.32 -26.55 -4.68
N GLY A 52 1.87 -25.68 -3.84
CA GLY A 52 1.25 -25.26 -2.59
C GLY A 52 -0.04 -24.45 -2.77
N PRO A 53 -0.68 -24.04 -1.66
CA PRO A 53 -1.91 -23.25 -1.69
C PRO A 53 -1.77 -22.00 -2.57
N LYS A 54 -2.86 -21.62 -3.24
CA LYS A 54 -2.89 -20.38 -4.02
C LYS A 54 -2.56 -19.19 -3.12
N LEU A 55 -1.74 -18.29 -3.64
CA LEU A 55 -1.40 -17.03 -2.98
C LEU A 55 -2.35 -15.94 -3.46
N THR A 56 -2.96 -15.25 -2.50
CA THR A 56 -3.86 -14.13 -2.75
C THR A 56 -3.09 -12.82 -2.72
N TYR A 57 -3.33 -11.93 -3.67
CA TYR A 57 -2.65 -10.65 -3.78
C TYR A 57 -3.51 -9.60 -4.47
N ALA A 58 -3.21 -8.33 -4.23
CA ALA A 58 -3.71 -7.21 -5.04
C ALA A 58 -2.63 -6.76 -6.04
N GLU A 59 -3.07 -6.32 -7.22
CA GLU A 59 -2.18 -5.79 -8.26
C GLU A 59 -1.61 -4.43 -7.85
N GLY A 60 -0.38 -4.14 -8.28
CA GLY A 60 0.32 -2.90 -7.93
C GLY A 60 -0.46 -1.65 -8.32
N TRP A 61 -1.00 -1.63 -9.54
CA TRP A 61 -1.76 -0.49 -10.06
C TRP A 61 -3.05 -0.22 -9.26
N GLN A 62 -3.71 -1.27 -8.77
CA GLN A 62 -4.93 -1.14 -7.96
C GLN A 62 -4.62 -0.49 -6.62
N ILE A 63 -3.54 -0.92 -5.95
CA ILE A 63 -3.10 -0.34 -4.68
C ILE A 63 -2.66 1.12 -4.84
N ILE A 64 -2.01 1.49 -5.94
CA ILE A 64 -1.66 2.88 -6.26
C ILE A 64 -2.94 3.73 -6.44
N ASN A 65 -3.93 3.23 -7.16
CA ASN A 65 -5.20 3.95 -7.34
C ASN A 65 -5.95 4.12 -6.02
N LEU A 66 -5.98 3.10 -5.17
CA LEU A 66 -6.57 3.19 -3.83
C LEU A 66 -5.83 4.19 -2.94
N ALA A 67 -4.50 4.25 -3.01
CA ALA A 67 -3.74 5.27 -2.30
C ALA A 67 -4.09 6.69 -2.77
N ASN A 68 -4.25 6.89 -4.08
CA ASN A 68 -4.72 8.17 -4.65
C ASN A 68 -6.16 8.52 -4.21
N GLU A 69 -7.06 7.54 -4.09
CA GLU A 69 -8.44 7.78 -3.62
C GLU A 69 -8.50 8.10 -2.11
N VAL A 70 -7.64 7.46 -1.32
CA VAL A 70 -7.60 7.63 0.14
C VAL A 70 -6.91 8.93 0.51
N PHE A 71 -5.68 9.15 0.01
CA PHE A 71 -4.82 10.27 0.41
C PHE A 71 -4.89 11.47 -0.52
N GLY A 72 -5.40 11.31 -1.75
CA GLY A 72 -5.24 12.30 -2.82
C GLY A 72 -3.93 12.09 -3.57
N PHE A 73 -3.88 12.47 -4.86
CA PHE A 73 -2.71 12.29 -5.72
C PHE A 73 -1.44 13.00 -5.19
N ASP A 74 -1.61 14.02 -4.36
CA ASP A 74 -0.58 14.86 -3.75
C ASP A 74 -0.47 14.65 -2.22
N GLY A 75 -1.22 13.70 -1.66
CA GLY A 75 -1.25 13.42 -0.23
C GLY A 75 -0.25 12.35 0.23
N TRP A 76 0.37 11.64 -0.72
CA TRP A 76 1.36 10.61 -0.46
C TRP A 76 2.48 10.63 -1.51
N SER A 77 3.60 10.02 -1.17
CA SER A 77 4.76 9.89 -2.06
C SER A 77 5.51 8.58 -1.78
N THR A 78 6.33 8.16 -2.73
CA THR A 78 7.22 7.00 -2.58
C THR A 78 8.66 7.40 -2.84
N SER A 79 9.60 6.76 -2.14
CA SER A 79 11.03 6.88 -2.40
C SER A 79 11.72 5.53 -2.25
N VAL A 80 12.60 5.20 -3.19
CA VAL A 80 13.46 4.02 -3.09
C VAL A 80 14.61 4.38 -2.16
N VAL A 81 14.59 3.80 -0.95
CA VAL A 81 15.62 4.01 0.08
C VAL A 81 16.85 3.19 -0.25
N ASN A 82 16.66 1.94 -0.69
CA ASN A 82 17.74 1.06 -1.10
C ASN A 82 17.26 0.09 -2.20
N LEU A 83 18.17 -0.31 -3.09
CA LEU A 83 17.94 -1.32 -4.11
C LEU A 83 19.20 -2.17 -4.28
N THR A 84 19.17 -3.39 -3.74
CA THR A 84 20.30 -4.31 -3.73
C THR A 84 20.04 -5.47 -4.68
N VAL A 85 21.02 -5.79 -5.53
CA VAL A 85 21.04 -7.08 -6.23
C VAL A 85 21.71 -8.07 -5.31
N ASP A 86 20.94 -9.01 -4.77
CA ASP A 86 21.43 -9.93 -3.73
C ASP A 86 22.28 -11.05 -4.34
N PHE A 87 21.87 -11.56 -5.51
CA PHE A 87 22.65 -12.51 -6.28
C PHE A 87 22.35 -12.42 -7.78
N ILE A 88 23.31 -12.86 -8.58
CA ILE A 88 23.17 -13.12 -10.02
C ILE A 88 23.92 -14.41 -10.31
N ASP A 89 23.19 -15.50 -10.48
CA ASP A 89 23.77 -16.81 -10.71
C ASP A 89 23.58 -17.23 -12.17
N LEU A 90 24.66 -17.67 -12.81
CA LEU A 90 24.63 -18.27 -14.14
C LEU A 90 24.78 -19.78 -14.02
N ASN A 91 23.77 -20.52 -14.44
CA ASN A 91 23.90 -21.96 -14.64
C ASN A 91 24.75 -22.22 -15.90
N GLN A 92 25.95 -22.78 -15.73
CA GLN A 92 26.92 -22.99 -16.81
C GLN A 92 26.46 -23.99 -17.87
N GLU A 93 25.64 -24.98 -17.51
CA GLU A 93 25.16 -26.01 -18.45
C GLU A 93 24.03 -25.47 -19.33
N SER A 94 23.03 -24.85 -18.72
CA SER A 94 21.85 -24.34 -19.43
C SER A 94 22.04 -22.94 -20.02
N GLN A 95 23.08 -22.22 -19.59
CA GLN A 95 23.32 -20.81 -19.91
C GLN A 95 22.08 -19.95 -19.56
N ARG A 96 21.62 -20.08 -18.31
CA ARG A 96 20.42 -19.42 -17.77
C ARG A 96 20.74 -18.72 -16.46
N PHE A 97 20.12 -17.56 -16.26
CA PHE A 97 20.32 -16.69 -15.10
C PHE A 97 19.21 -16.89 -14.06
N SER A 98 19.61 -16.93 -12.80
CA SER A 98 18.75 -16.74 -11.64
C SER A 98 19.18 -15.49 -10.89
N ILE A 99 18.24 -14.61 -10.54
CA ILE A 99 18.52 -13.29 -9.97
C ILE A 99 17.55 -12.99 -8.82
N GLY A 100 18.09 -12.51 -7.71
CA GLY A 100 17.35 -11.96 -6.58
C GLY A 100 17.67 -10.47 -6.38
N VAL A 101 16.63 -9.67 -6.14
CA VAL A 101 16.76 -8.23 -5.87
C VAL A 101 15.88 -7.85 -4.69
N THR A 102 16.47 -7.16 -3.73
CA THR A 102 15.79 -6.57 -2.58
C THR A 102 15.64 -5.06 -2.78
N ALA A 103 14.46 -4.52 -2.50
CA ALA A 103 14.22 -3.09 -2.42
C ALA A 103 13.74 -2.70 -1.01
N ILE A 104 14.18 -1.55 -0.51
CA ILE A 104 13.57 -0.87 0.64
C ILE A 104 12.91 0.38 0.10
N VAL A 105 11.60 0.53 0.33
CA VAL A 105 10.83 1.69 -0.11
C VAL A 105 10.18 2.36 1.09
N ARG A 106 10.25 3.69 1.12
CA ARG A 106 9.49 4.54 2.03
C ARG A 106 8.26 5.07 1.32
N VAL A 107 7.11 4.92 1.97
CA VAL A 107 5.87 5.63 1.62
C VAL A 107 5.61 6.68 2.69
N ALA A 108 5.51 7.95 2.28
CA ALA A 108 5.31 9.08 3.19
C ALA A 108 4.04 9.84 2.84
N LEU A 109 3.26 10.20 3.86
CA LEU A 109 2.13 11.11 3.76
C LEU A 109 2.60 12.57 3.85
N ARG A 110 1.81 13.50 3.31
CA ARG A 110 2.10 14.93 3.35
C ARG A 110 2.42 15.46 4.76
N GLU A 111 1.69 14.98 5.76
CA GLU A 111 1.83 15.41 7.17
C GLU A 111 3.05 14.77 7.88
N GLY A 112 3.90 14.04 7.13
CA GLY A 112 5.18 13.50 7.61
C GLY A 112 5.13 12.08 8.16
N ALA A 113 3.95 11.50 8.39
CA ALA A 113 3.83 10.08 8.74
C ALA A 113 4.33 9.20 7.59
N PHE A 114 5.13 8.18 7.90
CA PHE A 114 5.69 7.29 6.88
C PHE A 114 5.81 5.85 7.37
N HIS A 115 5.83 4.92 6.41
CA HIS A 115 6.19 3.52 6.62
C HIS A 115 7.26 3.10 5.61
N GLU A 116 8.19 2.28 6.06
CA GLU A 116 9.16 1.60 5.22
C GLU A 116 8.91 0.10 5.27
N ASP A 117 9.08 -0.55 4.13
CA ASP A 117 9.06 -2.01 4.08
C ASP A 117 10.01 -2.51 2.98
N VAL A 118 10.34 -3.79 3.10
CA VAL A 118 11.20 -4.51 2.17
C VAL A 118 10.33 -5.17 1.11
N GLY A 119 10.73 -5.13 -0.16
CA GLY A 119 10.13 -5.91 -1.24
C GLY A 119 11.16 -6.75 -1.95
N TYR A 120 10.70 -7.82 -2.59
CA TYR A 120 11.60 -8.78 -3.24
C TYR A 120 11.15 -9.12 -4.66
N GLY A 121 12.11 -9.10 -5.58
CA GLY A 121 11.93 -9.52 -6.96
C GLY A 121 12.88 -10.65 -7.29
N ALA A 122 12.33 -11.76 -7.78
CA ALA A 122 13.12 -12.93 -8.12
C ALA A 122 12.73 -13.50 -9.48
N ILE A 123 13.72 -14.10 -10.13
CA ILE A 123 13.46 -14.94 -11.29
C ILE A 123 14.52 -16.01 -11.40
N GLU A 124 14.10 -17.17 -11.88
CA GLU A 124 14.97 -18.32 -12.13
C GLU A 124 14.91 -18.68 -13.61
N ASN A 125 15.97 -19.32 -14.11
CA ASN A 125 16.01 -19.94 -15.43
C ASN A 125 15.75 -18.99 -16.61
N MET A 126 16.23 -17.74 -16.53
CA MET A 126 16.06 -16.76 -17.60
C MET A 126 17.21 -16.74 -18.61
N LYS A 127 16.88 -16.62 -19.90
CA LYS A 127 17.91 -16.56 -20.96
C LYS A 127 18.71 -15.25 -20.91
N SER A 128 18.03 -14.12 -20.76
CA SER A 128 18.65 -12.78 -20.83
C SER A 128 18.87 -12.21 -19.44
N LYS A 129 20.14 -11.94 -19.10
CA LYS A 129 20.52 -11.25 -17.86
C LYS A 129 19.86 -9.88 -17.73
N ALA A 130 19.80 -9.11 -18.84
CA ALA A 130 19.21 -7.78 -18.84
C ALA A 130 17.70 -7.83 -18.56
N ALA A 131 16.97 -8.73 -19.22
CA ALA A 131 15.53 -8.90 -19.00
C ALA A 131 15.24 -9.42 -17.57
N ALA A 132 16.07 -10.31 -17.05
CA ALA A 132 15.96 -10.79 -15.68
C ALA A 132 16.17 -9.66 -14.66
N LEU A 133 17.21 -8.84 -14.82
CA LEU A 133 17.46 -7.69 -13.95
C LEU A 133 16.33 -6.66 -14.02
N ASP A 134 15.83 -6.35 -15.22
CA ASP A 134 14.73 -5.39 -15.40
C ASP A 134 13.47 -5.85 -14.65
N LYS A 135 13.08 -7.12 -14.83
CA LYS A 135 11.94 -7.71 -14.10
C LYS A 135 12.17 -7.65 -12.59
N CYS A 136 13.28 -8.20 -12.08
CA CYS A 136 13.48 -8.31 -10.64
C CYS A 136 13.52 -6.93 -9.95
N LYS A 137 14.15 -5.92 -10.57
CA LYS A 137 14.15 -4.56 -10.02
C LYS A 137 12.76 -3.95 -9.96
N LYS A 138 11.97 -4.09 -11.03
CA LYS A 138 10.58 -3.58 -11.09
C LYS A 138 9.68 -4.28 -10.08
N GLU A 139 9.80 -5.60 -9.97
CA GLU A 139 9.03 -6.40 -9.03
C GLU A 139 9.38 -6.07 -7.58
N ALA A 140 10.68 -5.99 -7.24
CA ALA A 140 11.12 -5.67 -5.88
C ALA A 140 10.58 -4.32 -5.40
N VAL A 141 10.68 -3.28 -6.24
CA VAL A 141 10.17 -1.94 -5.90
C VAL A 141 8.64 -1.95 -5.77
N THR A 142 7.93 -2.61 -6.68
CA THR A 142 6.46 -2.68 -6.64
C THR A 142 5.97 -3.44 -5.41
N ASP A 143 6.64 -4.54 -5.06
CA ASP A 143 6.33 -5.32 -3.86
C ASP A 143 6.57 -4.49 -2.58
N ALA A 144 7.71 -3.78 -2.50
CA ALA A 144 8.03 -2.90 -1.37
C ALA A 144 6.99 -1.78 -1.19
N VAL A 145 6.54 -1.15 -2.29
CA VAL A 145 5.47 -0.13 -2.26
C VAL A 145 4.18 -0.72 -1.69
N LYS A 146 3.72 -1.86 -2.19
CA LYS A 146 2.49 -2.51 -1.70
C LYS A 146 2.58 -2.84 -0.22
N ARG A 147 3.73 -3.36 0.21
CA ARG A 147 3.97 -3.75 1.59
C ARG A 147 4.03 -2.54 2.53
N ALA A 148 4.72 -1.47 2.13
CA ALA A 148 4.71 -0.22 2.90
C ALA A 148 3.30 0.37 3.01
N LEU A 149 2.53 0.41 1.92
CA LEU A 149 1.16 0.95 1.89
C LEU A 149 0.19 0.18 2.79
N ARG A 150 0.33 -1.15 2.92
CA ARG A 150 -0.55 -1.95 3.76
C ARG A 150 -0.56 -1.47 5.22
N ASN A 151 0.55 -0.92 5.72
CA ASN A 151 0.68 -0.52 7.12
C ASN A 151 -0.24 0.66 7.48
N PHE A 152 -0.77 1.39 6.49
CA PHE A 152 -1.74 2.46 6.72
C PHE A 152 -3.17 1.95 6.93
N GLY A 153 -3.56 0.78 6.41
CA GLY A 153 -4.93 0.28 6.59
C GLY A 153 -5.35 -0.91 5.73
N ASN A 154 -6.53 -1.43 6.06
CA ASN A 154 -7.15 -2.60 5.43
C ASN A 154 -7.35 -2.40 3.92
N VAL A 155 -7.86 -1.23 3.52
CA VAL A 155 -8.17 -0.93 2.12
C VAL A 155 -6.91 -0.87 1.25
N LEU A 156 -5.73 -0.67 1.85
CA LEU A 156 -4.44 -0.66 1.17
C LEU A 156 -3.74 -2.03 1.20
N GLY A 157 -4.50 -3.09 1.47
CA GLY A 157 -4.04 -4.48 1.36
C GLY A 157 -3.75 -5.17 2.68
N ASN A 158 -3.91 -4.51 3.84
CA ASN A 158 -3.71 -5.19 5.13
C ASN A 158 -4.74 -6.31 5.36
N CYS A 159 -5.96 -6.19 4.82
CA CYS A 159 -6.99 -7.23 4.95
C CYS A 159 -6.58 -8.55 4.28
N LEU A 160 -5.64 -8.54 3.32
CA LEU A 160 -5.19 -9.75 2.63
C LEU A 160 -4.41 -10.72 3.55
N TYR A 161 -4.00 -10.26 4.74
CA TYR A 161 -3.33 -11.07 5.75
C TYR A 161 -4.31 -11.73 6.74
N ASP A 162 -5.59 -11.33 6.72
CA ASP A 162 -6.64 -11.96 7.51
C ASP A 162 -7.22 -13.17 6.75
N LYS A 163 -6.88 -14.36 7.23
CA LYS A 163 -7.31 -15.64 6.64
C LYS A 163 -8.83 -15.82 6.66
N VAL A 164 -9.52 -15.28 7.67
CA VAL A 164 -10.99 -15.36 7.79
C VAL A 164 -11.60 -14.50 6.70
N TYR A 165 -11.16 -13.25 6.59
CA TYR A 165 -11.61 -12.35 5.54
C TYR A 165 -11.35 -12.91 4.14
N ILE A 166 -10.14 -13.43 3.86
CA ILE A 166 -9.82 -14.04 2.54
C ILE A 166 -10.78 -15.18 2.21
N LYS A 167 -11.11 -16.04 3.19
CA LYS A 167 -12.05 -17.14 2.97
C LYS A 167 -13.45 -16.65 2.61
N GLU A 168 -13.92 -15.56 3.24
CA GLU A 168 -15.26 -15.03 3.00
C GLU A 168 -15.35 -14.21 1.70
N VAL A 169 -14.37 -13.35 1.42
CA VAL A 169 -14.38 -12.50 0.22
C VAL A 169 -14.29 -13.32 -1.07
N LEU A 170 -13.56 -14.45 -1.05
CA LEU A 170 -13.45 -15.35 -2.22
C LEU A 170 -14.76 -16.09 -2.55
N LYS A 171 -15.75 -16.09 -1.65
CA LYS A 171 -17.08 -16.66 -1.94
C LYS A 171 -18.01 -15.63 -2.62
N MET A 172 -17.64 -14.36 -2.60
CA MET A 172 -18.45 -13.29 -3.19
C MET A 172 -18.35 -13.34 -4.71
N GLN A 173 -19.47 -13.15 -5.40
CA GLN A 173 -19.50 -13.05 -6.86
C GLN A 173 -19.07 -11.64 -7.26
N VAL A 174 -18.08 -11.52 -8.14
CA VAL A 174 -17.75 -10.23 -8.76
C VAL A 174 -18.87 -9.92 -9.77
N PRO A 175 -19.57 -8.78 -9.66
CA PRO A 175 -20.55 -8.39 -10.66
C PRO A 175 -19.90 -8.33 -12.04
N ALA A 176 -20.54 -8.92 -13.06
CA ALA A 176 -20.05 -8.81 -14.43
C ALA A 176 -20.05 -7.32 -14.83
N VAL A 177 -18.88 -6.77 -15.15
CA VAL A 177 -18.78 -5.41 -15.69
C VAL A 177 -19.44 -5.41 -17.07
N SER A 178 -20.64 -4.85 -17.15
CA SER A 178 -21.31 -4.58 -18.41
C SER A 178 -20.67 -3.31 -18.98
N ILE A 179 -19.79 -3.46 -19.96
CA ILE A 179 -19.30 -2.31 -20.73
C ILE A 179 -20.48 -1.84 -21.57
N ILE A 180 -21.17 -0.80 -21.11
CA ILE A 180 -22.07 -0.04 -21.98
C ILE A 180 -21.15 0.84 -22.82
N LEU A 181 -20.99 0.47 -24.09
CA LEU A 181 -20.43 1.36 -25.10
C LEU A 181 -21.54 2.32 -25.50
N GLU A 182 -21.48 3.57 -25.05
CA GLU A 182 -22.18 4.70 -25.67
C GLU A 182 -21.20 5.47 -26.56
#